data_AF-A0AA39LP76-F1
#
_entry.id   AF-A0AA39LP76-F1
#
_cell.length_a   1.000
_cell.length_b   1.000
_cell.length_c   1.000
_cell.angle_alpha   90.00
_cell.angle_beta   90.00
_cell.angle_gamma   90.00
#
_symmetry.space_group_name_H-M   'P 1'
#
loop_
_entity.id
_entity.type
_entity.pdbx_description
1 polymer ?
#
loop_
_entity_poly.entity_id
_entity_poly.type
_entity_poly.pdbx_seq_one_letter_code
_entity_poly.pdbx_strand_id
1 'polypeptide(L)'
;MGNNQGGLHRRERTNDGTPRNRAWSGGNAGHQHMSTDDGCPVQVKIAKSDVSSSTPSIQFHDSNEYPVVFKWKGGSQAKNVYVTGSWDQWKRKIPLVRSAQEFTTIINLSPGEHEYKFLVDGKWMVDDNIKKKSNTLGSENNVIEIDQADFEVFDALDRDLASSHAGEALKSGRDSNTTHVSHDTPNDRELEKLRTFSQEIPDRHEFEHAHNPPVLPPHLLQVILNKDTPVQCDPNVLPEPNHVMLNHLYALSIKDGVMVLSATHRYRKKYMKNWNRLLTGQGVDVATGPWEADFYERSFTVVLRAKATAEGSELLCEIVPDEEGHYHLMIDYQIVVDGKETTVERDLWTKQETIFHATHPAKKFTVSLNVNTRTMMSPSDLTVPTGMRNFQISMNDMQAYFVNPIELAELGGAVFQDWKEKQAKGDKSAIELSMDSRSLKTLLDACCLYNNLLIHRHVPLPERNLDEVLTLAARLKMAPVLRSVETFILDSETIHPIRKLEYAAEFRMSRLADSVQRGFRSRIDLLDCLHEFMRENNESLDQMHPKVLQILNIGASSIVIG
;
A
#
# COMPACT_ATOMS: atom_id res chain seq x y z
N MET A 1 -44.13 -42.52 15.97
CA MET A 1 -45.30 -43.42 15.84
C MET A 1 -45.92 -43.23 14.46
N GLY A 2 -46.69 -44.20 13.96
CA GLY A 2 -47.44 -44.09 12.69
C GLY A 2 -46.61 -44.50 11.45
N ASN A 3 -47.23 -45.30 10.56
CA ASN A 3 -46.63 -45.84 9.35
C ASN A 3 -47.70 -46.12 8.29
N ASN A 4 -47.47 -45.68 7.05
CA ASN A 4 -47.84 -46.33 5.78
C ASN A 4 -47.25 -45.47 4.65
N GLN A 5 -46.42 -45.97 3.72
CA GLN A 5 -46.58 -47.10 2.77
C GLN A 5 -47.45 -46.77 1.54
N GLY A 6 -46.82 -46.91 0.37
CA GLY A 6 -47.38 -46.79 -0.96
C GLY A 6 -46.24 -46.76 -2.00
N GLY A 7 -46.08 -47.82 -2.78
CA GLY A 7 -45.05 -47.95 -3.81
C GLY A 7 -45.08 -49.35 -4.44
N LEU A 8 -44.33 -49.60 -5.52
CA LEU A 8 -43.95 -50.93 -6.03
C LEU A 8 -43.09 -50.86 -7.31
N HIS A 9 -41.82 -51.30 -7.19
CA HIS A 9 -41.03 -52.03 -8.21
C HIS A 9 -40.57 -51.32 -9.52
N ARG A 10 -39.53 -51.80 -10.23
CA ARG A 10 -38.78 -53.09 -10.14
C ARG A 10 -37.24 -52.89 -10.22
N ARG A 11 -36.46 -53.93 -9.91
CA ARG A 11 -34.97 -53.97 -9.91
C ARG A 11 -34.41 -54.69 -11.15
N GLU A 12 -33.12 -54.50 -11.45
CA GLU A 12 -32.20 -55.64 -11.69
C GLU A 12 -30.72 -55.34 -11.33
N ARG A 13 -29.77 -56.25 -11.64
CA ARG A 13 -28.40 -56.36 -11.09
C ARG A 13 -27.45 -57.15 -12.04
N THR A 14 -26.12 -57.25 -11.89
CA THR A 14 -25.21 -56.80 -10.79
C THR A 14 -24.04 -55.92 -11.34
N ASN A 15 -22.71 -56.10 -11.23
CA ASN A 15 -21.80 -57.11 -10.60
C ASN A 15 -20.44 -56.50 -10.12
N ASP A 16 -19.58 -57.35 -9.57
CA ASP A 16 -18.31 -57.11 -8.85
C ASP A 16 -17.14 -56.47 -9.64
N GLY A 17 -16.18 -55.86 -8.90
CA GLY A 17 -14.81 -55.62 -9.40
C GLY A 17 -14.03 -54.48 -8.72
N THR A 18 -13.29 -54.76 -7.64
CA THR A 18 -12.32 -53.82 -7.02
C THR A 18 -10.91 -54.46 -6.94
N PRO A 19 -9.87 -53.76 -6.45
CA PRO A 19 -9.13 -52.73 -7.20
C PRO A 19 -7.63 -53.06 -7.35
N ARG A 20 -6.87 -52.32 -8.17
CA ARG A 20 -5.40 -52.41 -8.18
C ARG A 20 -4.67 -51.07 -8.31
N ASN A 21 -3.94 -50.71 -7.26
CA ASN A 21 -2.84 -49.75 -7.32
C ASN A 21 -1.63 -50.36 -8.04
N ARG A 22 -0.91 -49.55 -8.82
CA ARG A 22 0.56 -49.60 -8.88
C ARG A 22 1.14 -48.29 -9.43
N ALA A 23 2.05 -47.70 -8.68
CA ALA A 23 3.00 -46.72 -9.22
C ALA A 23 4.24 -47.47 -9.74
N TRP A 24 5.00 -46.87 -10.67
CA TRP A 24 6.47 -46.83 -10.57
C TRP A 24 7.11 -45.84 -11.54
N SER A 25 8.38 -45.54 -11.24
CA SER A 25 9.22 -44.45 -11.75
C SER A 25 9.93 -44.71 -13.09
N GLY A 26 10.09 -43.66 -13.89
CA GLY A 26 11.32 -43.19 -14.55
C GLY A 26 12.25 -44.15 -15.33
N GLY A 27 12.66 -43.75 -16.54
CA GLY A 27 13.71 -44.44 -17.31
C GLY A 27 14.03 -43.77 -18.66
N ASN A 28 15.06 -42.91 -18.69
CA ASN A 28 15.46 -42.06 -19.81
C ASN A 28 16.18 -42.79 -20.97
N ALA A 29 15.72 -42.59 -22.23
CA ALA A 29 16.50 -42.61 -23.50
C ALA A 29 15.57 -42.28 -24.70
N GLY A 30 15.99 -41.66 -25.82
CA GLY A 30 17.27 -41.03 -26.15
C GLY A 30 17.68 -41.16 -27.63
N HIS A 31 17.40 -40.17 -28.48
CA HIS A 31 17.99 -40.02 -29.83
C HIS A 31 18.06 -38.54 -30.28
N GLN A 32 18.78 -38.25 -31.36
CA GLN A 32 19.39 -36.94 -31.66
C GLN A 32 19.12 -36.43 -33.09
N HIS A 33 19.53 -35.18 -33.35
CA HIS A 33 19.63 -34.47 -34.65
C HIS A 33 18.29 -34.06 -35.31
N MET A 34 18.19 -32.91 -36.02
CA MET A 34 19.21 -31.86 -36.31
C MET A 34 18.56 -30.45 -36.34
N SER A 35 19.39 -29.40 -36.27
CA SER A 35 18.98 -27.99 -36.24
C SER A 35 18.43 -27.44 -37.55
N THR A 36 17.41 -26.59 -37.44
CA THR A 36 17.20 -25.39 -38.27
C THR A 36 16.91 -24.22 -37.32
N ASP A 37 17.70 -23.16 -37.38
CA ASP A 37 17.65 -22.01 -36.45
C ASP A 37 16.96 -20.81 -37.12
N ASP A 38 15.71 -20.54 -36.72
CA ASP A 38 14.96 -19.31 -37.03
C ASP A 38 14.84 -18.47 -35.74
N GLY A 39 15.99 -17.97 -35.26
CA GLY A 39 16.10 -17.20 -34.03
C GLY A 39 15.42 -15.83 -34.09
N CYS A 40 14.16 -15.76 -33.64
CA CYS A 40 13.46 -14.51 -33.33
C CYS A 40 13.66 -14.12 -31.84
N PRO A 41 14.49 -13.11 -31.50
CA PRO A 41 15.00 -12.94 -30.14
C PRO A 41 14.19 -11.95 -29.27
N VAL A 42 12.85 -12.09 -29.19
CA VAL A 42 12.05 -11.47 -28.13
C VAL A 42 10.96 -12.42 -27.62
N GLN A 43 11.26 -13.22 -26.59
CA GLN A 43 10.24 -13.95 -25.84
C GLN A 43 9.71 -13.09 -24.68
N VAL A 44 8.56 -12.43 -24.88
CA VAL A 44 7.84 -11.77 -23.79
C VAL A 44 7.16 -12.82 -22.92
N LYS A 45 7.87 -13.31 -21.90
CA LYS A 45 7.27 -14.16 -20.85
C LYS A 45 6.46 -13.28 -19.90
N ILE A 46 5.13 -13.30 -20.07
CA ILE A 46 4.20 -12.71 -19.10
C ILE A 46 4.21 -13.57 -17.83
N ALA A 47 4.97 -13.13 -16.82
CA ALA A 47 4.91 -13.67 -15.48
C ALA A 47 3.79 -12.97 -14.69
N LYS A 48 3.08 -13.72 -13.84
CA LYS A 48 2.24 -13.15 -12.78
C LYS A 48 3.10 -12.93 -11.54
N SER A 49 3.40 -11.69 -11.15
CA SER A 49 3.52 -11.33 -9.73
C SER A 49 3.47 -9.81 -9.48
N ASP A 50 3.10 -9.48 -8.25
CA ASP A 50 3.51 -8.35 -7.38
C ASP A 50 3.18 -6.88 -7.69
N VAL A 51 2.60 -6.25 -6.66
CA VAL A 51 2.23 -4.83 -6.60
C VAL A 51 3.45 -4.00 -6.17
N SER A 52 4.07 -3.31 -7.13
CA SER A 52 5.13 -2.33 -6.87
C SER A 52 4.83 -1.00 -7.55
N SER A 53 3.89 -0.22 -6.97
CA SER A 53 3.65 1.16 -7.36
C SER A 53 4.81 2.07 -6.92
N SER A 54 5.89 2.04 -7.70
CA SER A 54 6.98 3.03 -7.67
C SER A 54 7.40 3.34 -9.10
N THR A 55 6.85 4.42 -9.64
CA THR A 55 7.39 5.10 -10.82
C THR A 55 8.87 5.44 -10.58
N PRO A 56 9.76 5.24 -11.56
CA PRO A 56 11.18 5.51 -11.40
C PRO A 56 11.43 7.02 -11.43
N SER A 57 11.52 7.66 -10.26
CA SER A 57 11.93 9.06 -10.14
C SER A 57 13.40 9.21 -10.54
N ILE A 58 13.63 9.70 -11.76
CA ILE A 58 14.98 10.01 -12.26
C ILE A 58 15.51 11.18 -11.43
N GLN A 59 16.64 10.98 -10.76
CA GLN A 59 17.28 12.01 -9.93
C GLN A 59 18.11 12.94 -10.81
N PHE A 60 17.51 14.06 -11.23
CA PHE A 60 18.23 15.14 -11.90
C PHE A 60 19.00 15.98 -10.88
N HIS A 61 20.31 16.12 -11.10
CA HIS A 61 21.17 17.04 -10.37
C HIS A 61 21.17 18.41 -11.06
N ASP A 62 20.74 19.46 -10.35
CA ASP A 62 21.04 20.92 -10.45
C ASP A 62 21.12 21.63 -11.83
N SER A 63 20.90 20.93 -12.93
CA SER A 63 20.84 21.43 -14.30
C SER A 63 19.39 21.29 -14.78
N ASN A 64 18.82 22.39 -15.28
CA ASN A 64 17.46 22.42 -15.82
C ASN A 64 17.44 21.82 -17.25
N GLU A 65 17.85 20.56 -17.36
CA GLU A 65 18.00 19.80 -18.60
C GLU A 65 17.32 18.43 -18.48
N TYR A 66 16.55 18.05 -19.49
CA TYR A 66 15.70 16.86 -19.49
C TYR A 66 16.10 15.90 -20.62
N PRO A 67 15.98 14.57 -20.44
CA PRO A 67 16.54 13.56 -21.36
C PRO A 67 15.61 13.34 -22.57
N VAL A 68 15.93 13.98 -23.70
CA VAL A 68 15.14 13.92 -24.93
C VAL A 68 15.62 12.80 -25.86
N VAL A 69 14.69 11.97 -26.32
CA VAL A 69 14.99 10.79 -27.16
C VAL A 69 14.86 11.12 -28.65
N PHE A 70 15.98 11.26 -29.35
CA PHE A 70 16.05 11.47 -30.79
C PHE A 70 16.05 10.13 -31.52
N LYS A 71 15.14 9.97 -32.49
CA LYS A 71 14.83 8.71 -33.19
C LYS A 71 14.94 8.92 -34.70
N TRP A 72 15.49 7.96 -35.44
CA TRP A 72 15.51 7.96 -36.90
C TRP A 72 15.04 6.60 -37.44
N LYS A 73 13.91 6.59 -38.16
CA LYS A 73 13.23 5.36 -38.61
C LYS A 73 13.57 4.95 -40.05
N GLY A 74 13.90 5.91 -40.93
CA GLY A 74 14.16 5.67 -42.35
C GLY A 74 15.53 5.07 -42.65
N GLY A 75 15.92 3.98 -41.95
CA GLY A 75 17.33 3.65 -41.74
C GLY A 75 17.78 2.19 -41.88
N SER A 76 16.97 1.25 -42.37
CA SER A 76 17.36 -0.18 -42.43
C SER A 76 18.67 -0.44 -43.20
N GLN A 77 18.92 0.32 -44.27
CA GLN A 77 20.14 0.30 -45.08
C GLN A 77 21.24 1.29 -44.62
N ALA A 78 20.94 2.19 -43.69
CA ALA A 78 21.87 3.23 -43.26
C ALA A 78 23.02 2.65 -42.43
N LYS A 79 24.23 3.21 -42.59
CA LYS A 79 25.43 2.77 -41.85
C LYS A 79 25.78 3.71 -40.70
N ASN A 80 25.80 5.02 -40.96
CA ASN A 80 26.13 6.04 -39.97
C ASN A 80 25.03 7.10 -39.93
N VAL A 81 24.46 7.32 -38.74
CA VAL A 81 23.47 8.36 -38.47
C VAL A 81 23.98 9.24 -37.34
N TYR A 82 23.97 10.56 -37.56
CA TYR A 82 24.26 11.56 -36.54
C TYR A 82 23.10 12.56 -36.44
N VAL A 83 22.94 13.19 -35.27
CA VAL A 83 22.10 14.37 -35.08
C VAL A 83 22.96 15.59 -34.71
N THR A 84 22.53 16.77 -35.13
CA THR A 84 23.08 18.08 -34.78
C THR A 84 21.92 19.05 -34.52
N GLY A 85 22.09 20.07 -33.67
CA GLY A 85 21.01 21.03 -33.42
C GLY A 85 21.44 22.34 -32.75
N SER A 86 20.45 23.15 -32.39
CA SER A 86 20.60 24.50 -31.86
C SER A 86 21.35 24.56 -30.52
N TRP A 87 21.20 23.54 -29.68
CA TRP A 87 21.71 23.48 -28.30
C TRP A 87 23.23 23.70 -28.16
N ASP A 88 24.04 23.32 -29.15
CA ASP A 88 25.49 23.58 -29.15
C ASP A 88 25.95 24.57 -30.24
N GLN A 89 24.98 25.20 -30.93
CA GLN A 89 25.15 26.00 -32.15
C GLN A 89 25.66 25.18 -33.35
N TRP A 90 25.10 23.98 -33.55
CA TRP A 90 25.37 23.09 -34.68
C TRP A 90 26.84 22.60 -34.79
N LYS A 91 27.55 22.53 -33.66
CA LYS A 91 29.01 22.28 -33.62
C LYS A 91 29.36 20.79 -33.62
N ARG A 92 28.64 19.96 -32.86
CA ARG A 92 28.96 18.53 -32.68
C ARG A 92 28.00 17.65 -33.46
N LYS A 93 28.54 16.59 -34.04
CA LYS A 93 27.79 15.49 -34.66
C LYS A 93 27.66 14.37 -33.64
N ILE A 94 26.48 14.25 -33.02
CA ILE A 94 26.20 13.25 -31.99
C ILE A 94 25.78 11.96 -32.71
N PRO A 95 26.53 10.84 -32.59
CA PRO A 95 26.16 9.59 -33.25
C PRO A 95 24.90 8.99 -32.61
N LEU A 96 24.07 8.34 -33.42
CA LEU A 96 22.96 7.52 -32.95
C LEU A 96 23.37 6.04 -32.91
N VAL A 97 22.92 5.34 -31.88
CA VAL A 97 23.10 3.90 -31.71
C VAL A 97 22.07 3.18 -32.59
N ARG A 98 22.52 2.17 -33.34
CA ARG A 98 21.64 1.35 -34.18
C ARG A 98 20.93 0.28 -33.35
N SER A 99 19.61 0.22 -33.46
CA SER A 99 18.76 -0.88 -33.00
C SER A 99 18.32 -1.76 -34.20
N ALA A 100 17.37 -2.68 -33.99
CA ALA A 100 16.94 -3.65 -35.01
C ALA A 100 16.40 -2.99 -36.30
N GLN A 101 15.63 -1.90 -36.18
CA GLN A 101 15.01 -1.18 -37.30
C GLN A 101 15.21 0.34 -37.27
N GLU A 102 15.53 0.91 -36.12
CA GLU A 102 15.68 2.36 -35.90
C GLU A 102 17.08 2.72 -35.40
N PHE A 103 17.46 3.98 -35.53
CA PHE A 103 18.62 4.58 -34.87
C PHE A 103 18.13 5.52 -33.75
N THR A 104 18.83 5.55 -32.61
CA THR A 104 18.38 6.31 -31.43
C THR A 104 19.55 6.92 -30.65
N THR A 105 19.33 8.09 -30.06
CA THR A 105 20.20 8.66 -29.02
C THR A 105 19.39 9.46 -28.00
N ILE A 106 19.99 9.74 -26.84
CA ILE A 106 19.38 10.57 -25.78
C ILE A 106 20.28 11.78 -25.55
N ILE A 107 19.68 12.96 -25.50
CA ILE A 107 20.39 14.23 -25.29
C ILE A 107 19.66 15.00 -24.19
N ASN A 108 20.39 15.44 -23.16
CA ASN A 108 19.84 16.32 -22.14
C ASN A 108 19.69 17.73 -22.74
N LEU A 109 18.50 18.32 -22.64
CA LEU A 109 18.15 19.61 -23.23
C LEU A 109 17.27 20.43 -22.28
N SER A 110 17.50 21.73 -22.19
CA SER A 110 16.63 22.63 -21.40
C SER A 110 15.27 22.87 -22.05
N PRO A 111 14.22 23.22 -21.30
CA PRO A 111 12.90 23.53 -21.84
C PRO A 111 12.94 24.63 -22.93
N GLY A 112 11.98 24.56 -23.87
CA GLY A 112 11.84 25.47 -25.01
C GLY A 112 11.92 24.79 -26.38
N GLU A 113 11.98 25.60 -27.44
CA GLU A 113 12.07 25.14 -28.84
C GLU A 113 13.53 24.88 -29.25
N HIS A 114 13.83 23.68 -29.76
CA HIS A 114 15.12 23.31 -30.34
C HIS A 114 14.98 22.88 -31.80
N GLU A 115 15.86 23.40 -32.65
CA GLU A 115 15.97 22.99 -34.05
C GLU A 115 17.06 21.93 -34.21
N TYR A 116 16.80 20.89 -35.00
CA TYR A 116 17.75 19.81 -35.24
C TYR A 116 17.67 19.24 -36.66
N LYS A 117 18.68 18.47 -37.05
CA LYS A 117 18.75 17.80 -38.36
C LYS A 117 19.61 16.54 -38.28
N PHE A 118 19.28 15.55 -39.11
CA PHE A 118 20.04 14.31 -39.20
C PHE A 118 21.08 14.37 -40.32
N LEU A 119 22.22 13.73 -40.11
CA LEU A 119 23.23 13.44 -41.11
C LEU A 119 23.32 11.92 -41.29
N VAL A 120 22.71 11.40 -42.35
CA VAL A 120 22.57 9.97 -42.66
C VAL A 120 23.49 9.65 -43.84
N ASP A 121 24.53 8.84 -43.59
CA ASP A 121 25.56 8.45 -44.58
C ASP A 121 26.09 9.64 -45.41
N GLY A 122 26.32 10.77 -44.73
CA GLY A 122 26.85 12.00 -45.31
C GLY A 122 25.80 12.94 -45.93
N LYS A 123 24.51 12.57 -45.96
CA LYS A 123 23.42 13.40 -46.48
C LYS A 123 22.62 14.04 -45.34
N TRP A 124 22.33 15.32 -45.47
CA TRP A 124 21.47 16.05 -44.53
C TRP A 124 20.00 15.73 -44.79
N MET A 125 19.30 15.19 -43.79
CA MET A 125 17.89 14.77 -43.89
C MET A 125 17.07 15.23 -42.68
N VAL A 126 15.75 15.27 -42.84
CA VAL A 126 14.76 15.56 -41.81
C VAL A 126 13.80 14.35 -41.70
N ASP A 127 13.15 14.17 -40.56
CA ASP A 127 12.01 13.26 -40.45
C ASP A 127 10.76 14.00 -40.94
N ASP A 128 10.03 13.40 -41.88
CA ASP A 128 8.81 13.99 -42.45
C ASP A 128 7.59 13.89 -41.51
N ASN A 129 7.68 13.08 -40.46
CA ASN A 129 6.59 12.86 -39.49
C ASN A 129 6.65 13.83 -38.29
N ILE A 130 7.66 14.72 -38.22
CA ILE A 130 7.91 15.63 -37.10
C ILE A 130 7.82 17.09 -37.59
N LYS A 131 7.36 18.00 -36.71
CA LYS A 131 7.31 19.46 -36.90
C LYS A 131 8.59 19.97 -37.59
N LYS A 132 8.44 20.83 -38.60
CA LYS A 132 9.55 21.40 -39.39
C LYS A 132 9.53 22.92 -39.39
N LYS A 133 10.68 23.52 -39.71
CA LYS A 133 10.87 24.98 -39.79
C LYS A 133 11.94 25.30 -40.85
N SER A 134 11.69 26.31 -41.68
CA SER A 134 12.64 26.75 -42.71
C SER A 134 13.78 27.54 -42.08
N ASN A 135 15.02 27.16 -42.39
CA ASN A 135 16.23 27.83 -41.90
C ASN A 135 16.71 28.93 -42.85
N THR A 136 17.59 29.80 -42.35
CA THR A 136 18.15 30.97 -43.05
C THR A 136 19.02 30.63 -44.27
N LEU A 137 19.28 29.34 -44.53
CA LEU A 137 20.04 28.84 -45.68
C LEU A 137 19.14 28.18 -46.75
N GLY A 138 17.81 28.35 -46.66
CA GLY A 138 16.87 27.87 -47.68
C GLY A 138 16.62 26.36 -47.63
N SER A 139 16.79 25.72 -46.46
CA SER A 139 16.45 24.31 -46.25
C SER A 139 15.65 24.12 -44.96
N GLU A 140 15.09 22.93 -44.71
CA GLU A 140 14.30 22.66 -43.50
C GLU A 140 15.15 22.09 -42.36
N ASN A 141 14.79 22.42 -41.12
CA ASN A 141 15.18 21.72 -39.90
C ASN A 141 13.94 21.05 -39.29
N ASN A 142 14.13 19.96 -38.53
CA ASN A 142 13.09 19.51 -37.61
C ASN A 142 13.08 20.39 -36.36
N VAL A 143 11.94 20.42 -35.69
CA VAL A 143 11.73 21.15 -34.44
C VAL A 143 11.24 20.17 -33.38
N ILE A 144 11.81 20.27 -32.18
CA ILE A 144 11.25 19.67 -30.97
C ILE A 144 10.98 20.79 -29.96
N GLU A 145 9.88 20.67 -29.24
CA GLU A 145 9.42 21.60 -28.23
C GLU A 145 9.40 20.83 -26.92
N ILE A 146 9.98 21.40 -25.87
CA ILE A 146 10.24 20.72 -24.59
C ILE A 146 9.53 21.52 -23.51
N ASP A 147 8.39 21.04 -23.03
CA ASP A 147 7.73 21.59 -21.84
C ASP A 147 8.26 20.88 -20.58
N GLN A 148 8.28 21.59 -19.46
CA GLN A 148 8.61 21.01 -18.16
C GLN A 148 7.58 19.92 -17.76
N ALA A 149 6.31 20.13 -18.11
CA ALA A 149 5.22 19.21 -17.84
C ALA A 149 5.29 17.90 -18.66
N ASP A 150 6.11 17.83 -19.72
CA ASP A 150 6.28 16.59 -20.51
C ASP A 150 7.15 15.54 -19.76
N PHE A 151 7.77 15.94 -18.64
CA PHE A 151 8.58 15.08 -17.77
C PHE A 151 7.91 14.78 -16.42
N GLU A 152 6.84 15.52 -16.08
CA GLU A 152 5.93 15.14 -14.99
C GLU A 152 4.91 14.14 -15.54
N VAL A 153 5.09 12.87 -15.18
CA VAL A 153 4.41 11.72 -15.81
C VAL A 153 2.88 11.84 -15.82
N PHE A 154 2.29 12.48 -14.81
CA PHE A 154 0.84 12.66 -14.73
C PHE A 154 0.34 13.79 -15.64
N ASP A 155 1.04 14.92 -15.70
CA ASP A 155 0.68 16.06 -16.56
C ASP A 155 0.79 15.68 -18.05
N ALA A 156 1.81 14.90 -18.41
CA ALA A 156 1.96 14.33 -19.75
C ALA A 156 0.80 13.38 -20.11
N LEU A 157 0.39 12.48 -19.20
CA LEU A 157 -0.71 11.55 -19.43
C LEU A 157 -2.07 12.24 -19.54
N ASP A 158 -2.33 13.28 -18.75
CA ASP A 158 -3.58 14.05 -18.83
C ASP A 158 -3.66 14.85 -20.15
N ARG A 159 -2.53 15.31 -20.71
CA ARG A 159 -2.45 15.92 -22.06
C ARG A 159 -2.73 14.92 -23.18
N ASP A 160 -2.13 13.73 -23.12
CA ASP A 160 -2.37 12.64 -24.07
C ASP A 160 -3.85 12.19 -24.01
N LEU A 161 -4.41 12.05 -22.81
CA LEU A 161 -5.83 11.71 -22.63
C LEU A 161 -6.75 12.81 -23.22
N ALA A 162 -6.45 14.09 -22.95
CA ALA A 162 -7.26 15.23 -23.42
C ALA A 162 -7.19 15.49 -24.94
N SER A 163 -6.18 14.94 -25.62
CA SER A 163 -6.01 14.97 -27.09
C SER A 163 -6.45 13.68 -27.79
N SER A 164 -6.69 12.59 -27.05
CA SER A 164 -7.27 11.35 -27.57
C SER A 164 -8.77 11.47 -27.90
N HIS A 165 -9.28 10.56 -28.75
CA HIS A 165 -10.73 10.44 -29.00
C HIS A 165 -11.57 10.16 -27.74
N ALA A 166 -10.99 9.58 -26.69
CA ALA A 166 -11.69 9.42 -25.40
C ALA A 166 -11.90 10.76 -24.69
N GLY A 167 -10.89 11.65 -24.72
CA GLY A 167 -11.00 13.03 -24.25
C GLY A 167 -11.92 13.91 -25.12
N GLU A 168 -12.10 13.55 -26.39
CA GLU A 168 -13.04 14.17 -27.32
C GLU A 168 -14.50 13.80 -26.99
N ALA A 169 -14.78 12.51 -26.76
CA ALA A 169 -16.08 12.04 -26.30
C ALA A 169 -16.49 12.70 -24.96
N LEU A 170 -15.56 12.80 -24.00
CA LEU A 170 -15.77 13.44 -22.69
C LEU A 170 -16.11 14.94 -22.77
N LYS A 171 -15.78 15.63 -23.87
CA LYS A 171 -16.17 17.05 -24.09
C LYS A 171 -17.63 17.18 -24.55
N SER A 172 -18.15 16.20 -25.30
CA SER A 172 -19.47 16.28 -25.93
C SER A 172 -20.66 16.28 -24.95
N GLY A 173 -20.49 15.74 -23.74
CA GLY A 173 -21.56 15.63 -22.74
C GLY A 173 -21.54 16.69 -21.63
N ARG A 174 -20.77 17.78 -21.76
CA ARG A 174 -20.36 18.61 -20.60
C ARG A 174 -21.06 19.97 -20.43
N ASP A 175 -22.38 20.02 -20.60
CA ASP A 175 -23.20 21.19 -20.22
C ASP A 175 -23.69 21.13 -18.75
N SER A 176 -22.77 20.98 -17.78
CA SER A 176 -23.02 21.38 -16.38
C SER A 176 -21.74 21.42 -15.51
N ASN A 177 -21.77 22.23 -14.45
CA ASN A 177 -20.64 22.49 -13.54
C ASN A 177 -20.38 21.34 -12.55
N THR A 178 -19.64 20.31 -12.98
CA THR A 178 -18.89 19.43 -12.06
C THR A 178 -17.47 19.13 -12.57
N THR A 179 -16.50 19.15 -11.66
CA THR A 179 -15.08 18.91 -11.94
C THR A 179 -14.51 17.82 -11.04
N HIS A 180 -14.88 16.57 -11.32
CA HIS A 180 -14.10 15.40 -10.96
C HIS A 180 -13.97 14.52 -12.21
N VAL A 181 -12.74 14.30 -12.66
CA VAL A 181 -12.40 13.38 -13.75
C VAL A 181 -11.72 12.16 -13.09
N SER A 182 -12.09 10.95 -13.53
CA SER A 182 -11.43 9.70 -13.09
C SER A 182 -10.32 9.37 -14.08
N HIS A 183 -9.14 8.97 -13.61
CA HIS A 183 -7.98 8.72 -14.48
C HIS A 183 -7.97 7.32 -15.15
N ASP A 184 -9.10 6.60 -15.14
CA ASP A 184 -9.29 5.37 -15.91
C ASP A 184 -9.79 5.70 -17.32
N THR A 185 -9.27 5.02 -18.34
CA THR A 185 -9.83 5.09 -19.70
C THR A 185 -11.21 4.43 -19.69
N PRO A 186 -12.30 5.16 -20.01
CA PRO A 186 -13.66 4.61 -19.87
C PRO A 186 -13.87 3.36 -20.72
N ASN A 187 -14.13 2.24 -20.05
CA ASN A 187 -14.67 1.04 -20.73
C ASN A 187 -16.14 1.29 -21.13
N ASP A 188 -16.73 0.38 -21.92
CA ASP A 188 -18.09 0.52 -22.43
C ASP A 188 -19.14 0.77 -21.33
N ARG A 189 -18.95 0.15 -20.16
CA ARG A 189 -19.80 0.31 -18.97
C ARG A 189 -19.63 1.67 -18.29
N GLU A 190 -18.56 2.40 -18.56
CA GLU A 190 -18.31 3.76 -18.09
C GLU A 190 -18.74 4.81 -19.11
N LEU A 191 -18.68 4.49 -20.40
CA LEU A 191 -19.41 5.21 -21.44
C LEU A 191 -20.93 5.09 -21.22
N GLU A 192 -21.44 3.95 -20.73
CA GLU A 192 -22.84 3.83 -20.27
C GLU A 192 -23.15 4.73 -19.06
N LYS A 193 -22.24 4.90 -18.09
CA LYS A 193 -22.44 5.84 -16.95
C LYS A 193 -22.50 7.30 -17.38
N LEU A 194 -22.00 7.64 -18.57
CA LEU A 194 -22.11 8.98 -19.16
C LEU A 194 -23.45 9.20 -19.87
N ARG A 195 -24.27 8.16 -20.08
CA ARG A 195 -25.68 8.34 -20.48
C ARG A 195 -26.44 8.93 -19.30
N THR A 196 -27.19 10.00 -19.55
CA THR A 196 -28.02 10.64 -18.53
C THR A 196 -29.10 9.68 -18.03
N PHE A 197 -29.23 9.50 -16.72
CA PHE A 197 -30.30 8.68 -16.14
C PHE A 197 -31.67 9.27 -16.51
N SER A 198 -32.45 8.54 -17.31
CA SER A 198 -33.84 8.87 -17.65
C SER A 198 -34.84 8.06 -16.80
N GLN A 199 -36.11 8.44 -16.89
CA GLN A 199 -37.25 7.61 -16.42
C GLN A 199 -38.01 6.97 -17.60
N GLU A 200 -37.48 7.13 -18.81
CA GLU A 200 -38.06 6.58 -20.03
C GLU A 200 -37.63 5.12 -20.19
N ILE A 201 -38.57 4.26 -20.57
CA ILE A 201 -38.29 2.85 -20.83
C ILE A 201 -37.60 2.75 -22.21
N PRO A 202 -36.35 2.25 -22.30
CA PRO A 202 -35.63 2.18 -23.58
C PRO A 202 -36.36 1.33 -24.63
N ASP A 203 -36.21 1.67 -25.92
CA ASP A 203 -36.88 0.95 -26.99
C ASP A 203 -36.26 -0.44 -27.17
N ARG A 204 -37.10 -1.44 -27.47
CA ARG A 204 -36.66 -2.80 -27.76
C ARG A 204 -35.71 -2.88 -28.96
N HIS A 205 -35.82 -1.96 -29.92
CA HIS A 205 -34.93 -1.88 -31.08
C HIS A 205 -33.47 -1.57 -30.68
N GLU A 206 -33.24 -0.85 -29.57
CA GLU A 206 -31.88 -0.56 -29.05
C GLU A 206 -31.10 -1.84 -28.68
N PHE A 207 -31.82 -2.94 -28.42
CA PHE A 207 -31.24 -4.23 -28.00
C PHE A 207 -31.30 -5.31 -29.09
N GLU A 208 -31.67 -4.99 -30.34
CA GLU A 208 -31.69 -5.99 -31.44
C GLU A 208 -30.31 -6.59 -31.73
N HIS A 209 -29.25 -5.85 -31.43
CA HIS A 209 -27.86 -6.30 -31.55
C HIS A 209 -27.30 -6.87 -30.24
N ALA A 210 -28.07 -6.86 -29.15
CA ALA A 210 -27.63 -7.39 -27.86
C ALA A 210 -27.60 -8.93 -27.89
N HIS A 211 -26.49 -9.51 -27.45
CA HIS A 211 -26.37 -10.96 -27.32
C HIS A 211 -27.23 -11.52 -26.17
N ASN A 212 -27.36 -12.85 -26.13
CA ASN A 212 -28.02 -13.56 -25.03
C ASN A 212 -27.48 -13.08 -23.65
N PRO A 213 -28.34 -13.03 -22.61
CA PRO A 213 -27.92 -12.62 -21.27
C PRO A 213 -26.68 -13.40 -20.79
N PRO A 214 -25.70 -12.73 -20.13
CA PRO A 214 -24.47 -13.36 -19.69
C PRO A 214 -24.75 -14.49 -18.70
N VAL A 215 -24.03 -15.61 -18.85
CA VAL A 215 -24.16 -16.78 -17.97
C VAL A 215 -23.77 -16.40 -16.54
N LEU A 216 -24.62 -16.76 -15.58
CA LEU A 216 -24.40 -16.48 -14.15
C LEU A 216 -23.02 -16.97 -13.69
N PRO A 217 -22.12 -16.09 -13.21
CA PRO A 217 -20.81 -16.50 -12.73
C PRO A 217 -20.93 -17.46 -11.53
N PRO A 218 -20.29 -18.64 -11.54
CA PRO A 218 -20.46 -19.66 -10.50
C PRO A 218 -19.98 -19.21 -9.12
N HIS A 219 -19.15 -18.17 -9.05
CA HIS A 219 -18.74 -17.52 -7.81
C HIS A 219 -19.93 -16.96 -6.99
N LEU A 220 -20.99 -16.50 -7.66
CA LEU A 220 -22.19 -15.95 -6.99
C LEU A 220 -23.09 -17.04 -6.38
N LEU A 221 -22.86 -18.32 -6.71
CA LEU A 221 -23.54 -19.44 -6.07
C LEU A 221 -22.91 -19.84 -4.72
N GLN A 222 -21.72 -19.31 -4.39
CA GLN A 222 -20.98 -19.66 -3.17
C GLN A 222 -21.42 -18.82 -1.95
N VAL A 223 -22.71 -18.87 -1.60
CA VAL A 223 -23.29 -18.09 -0.50
C VAL A 223 -22.46 -18.21 0.79
N ILE A 224 -21.91 -17.08 1.27
CA ILE A 224 -20.99 -17.06 2.43
C ILE A 224 -21.65 -17.56 3.73
N LEU A 225 -22.94 -17.25 3.93
CA LEU A 225 -23.72 -17.68 5.10
C LEU A 225 -24.13 -19.16 5.07
N ASN A 226 -23.88 -19.87 3.96
CA ASN A 226 -24.13 -21.30 3.83
C ASN A 226 -22.84 -22.14 4.00
N LYS A 227 -21.74 -21.53 4.46
CA LYS A 227 -20.48 -22.21 4.77
C LYS A 227 -20.39 -22.47 6.27
N ASP A 228 -20.07 -23.70 6.65
CA ASP A 228 -19.87 -24.07 8.06
C ASP A 228 -18.62 -23.38 8.64
N THR A 229 -18.79 -22.59 9.70
CA THR A 229 -17.68 -22.09 10.51
C THR A 229 -17.25 -23.19 11.50
N PRO A 230 -15.94 -23.49 11.66
CA PRO A 230 -15.48 -24.51 12.61
C PRO A 230 -15.92 -24.21 14.05
N VAL A 231 -16.31 -25.25 14.79
CA VAL A 231 -16.82 -25.15 16.18
C VAL A 231 -15.80 -24.57 17.18
N GLN A 232 -14.53 -24.48 16.79
CA GLN A 232 -13.44 -23.87 17.55
C GLN A 232 -13.32 -22.34 17.34
N CYS A 233 -14.15 -21.74 16.49
CA CYS A 233 -14.14 -20.33 16.14
C CYS A 233 -15.39 -19.61 16.70
N ASP A 234 -15.29 -18.28 16.84
CA ASP A 234 -16.41 -17.41 17.21
C ASP A 234 -17.54 -17.51 16.15
N PRO A 235 -18.82 -17.72 16.55
CA PRO A 235 -19.95 -17.81 15.62
C PRO A 235 -20.16 -16.61 14.69
N ASN A 236 -19.59 -15.45 15.02
CA ASN A 236 -19.66 -14.23 14.20
C ASN A 236 -18.57 -14.18 13.12
N VAL A 237 -17.59 -15.10 13.14
CA VAL A 237 -16.51 -15.16 12.14
C VAL A 237 -16.98 -15.90 10.89
N LEU A 238 -16.95 -15.20 9.77
CA LEU A 238 -17.17 -15.74 8.43
C LEU A 238 -15.83 -15.92 7.69
N PRO A 239 -15.71 -16.91 6.78
CA PRO A 239 -14.53 -17.09 5.93
C PRO A 239 -14.37 -15.92 4.95
N GLU A 240 -13.16 -15.67 4.45
CA GLU A 240 -12.93 -14.53 3.55
C GLU A 240 -13.79 -14.63 2.26
N PRO A 241 -14.56 -13.57 1.91
CA PRO A 241 -15.36 -13.54 0.70
C PRO A 241 -14.47 -13.32 -0.53
N ASN A 242 -14.81 -14.00 -1.64
CA ASN A 242 -14.25 -13.66 -2.94
C ASN A 242 -14.67 -12.22 -3.31
N HIS A 243 -13.75 -11.38 -3.81
CA HIS A 243 -14.07 -10.00 -4.16
C HIS A 243 -15.23 -9.87 -5.17
N VAL A 244 -15.47 -10.89 -6.01
CA VAL A 244 -16.55 -10.93 -7.01
C VAL A 244 -17.95 -11.05 -6.41
N MET A 245 -18.11 -11.57 -5.18
CA MET A 245 -19.44 -11.66 -4.52
C MET A 245 -19.81 -10.42 -3.70
N LEU A 246 -18.92 -9.43 -3.59
CA LEU A 246 -19.17 -8.23 -2.80
C LEU A 246 -20.24 -7.35 -3.44
N ASN A 247 -21.04 -6.70 -2.60
CA ASN A 247 -22.18 -5.86 -2.98
C ASN A 247 -23.32 -6.61 -3.72
N HIS A 248 -23.25 -7.93 -3.88
CA HIS A 248 -24.36 -8.75 -4.37
C HIS A 248 -25.36 -9.04 -3.25
N LEU A 249 -26.65 -8.97 -3.57
CA LEU A 249 -27.76 -9.23 -2.65
C LEU A 249 -28.10 -10.72 -2.62
N TYR A 250 -28.10 -11.29 -1.42
CA TYR A 250 -28.60 -12.63 -1.10
C TYR A 250 -29.88 -12.51 -0.28
N ALA A 251 -30.81 -13.44 -0.49
CA ALA A 251 -32.11 -13.46 0.20
C ALA A 251 -32.50 -14.90 0.58
N LEU A 252 -33.17 -15.05 1.73
CA LEU A 252 -33.90 -16.28 2.05
C LEU A 252 -35.33 -16.20 1.52
N SER A 253 -35.92 -17.35 1.21
CA SER A 253 -37.36 -17.42 0.89
C SER A 253 -38.18 -16.87 2.05
N ILE A 254 -39.11 -15.96 1.74
CA ILE A 254 -40.00 -15.31 2.71
C ILE A 254 -40.77 -16.39 3.50
N LYS A 255 -40.78 -16.28 4.83
CA LYS A 255 -41.53 -17.15 5.74
C LYS A 255 -42.20 -16.31 6.81
N ASP A 256 -43.41 -16.69 7.20
CA ASP A 256 -44.16 -16.09 8.31
C ASP A 256 -44.32 -14.56 8.22
N GLY A 257 -44.37 -14.04 6.98
CA GLY A 257 -44.43 -12.60 6.66
C GLY A 257 -43.09 -11.86 6.70
N VAL A 258 -42.00 -12.52 7.10
CA VAL A 258 -40.66 -11.93 7.25
C VAL A 258 -39.80 -12.19 6.01
N MET A 259 -39.18 -11.13 5.49
CA MET A 259 -38.13 -11.17 4.48
C MET A 259 -36.76 -11.01 5.15
N VAL A 260 -35.78 -11.85 4.78
CA VAL A 260 -34.40 -11.74 5.26
C VAL A 260 -33.47 -11.53 4.07
N LEU A 261 -32.72 -10.43 4.12
CA LEU A 261 -31.76 -9.99 3.11
C LEU A 261 -30.35 -9.89 3.71
N SER A 262 -29.33 -10.15 2.90
CA SER A 262 -27.92 -10.00 3.28
C SER A 262 -27.06 -9.61 2.09
N ALA A 263 -26.02 -8.79 2.31
CA ALA A 263 -25.05 -8.40 1.29
C ALA A 263 -23.69 -8.10 1.93
N THR A 264 -22.62 -8.68 1.38
CA THR A 264 -21.26 -8.52 1.93
C THR A 264 -20.58 -7.29 1.36
N HIS A 265 -20.22 -6.34 2.23
CA HIS A 265 -19.59 -5.06 1.86
C HIS A 265 -18.17 -4.94 2.45
N ARG A 266 -17.24 -4.33 1.70
CA ARG A 266 -15.84 -4.11 2.10
C ARG A 266 -15.67 -2.75 2.78
N TYR A 267 -14.99 -2.71 3.93
CA TYR A 267 -14.61 -1.46 4.62
C TYR A 267 -13.08 -1.36 4.76
N ARG A 268 -12.45 -0.56 3.88
CA ARG A 268 -10.98 -0.53 3.69
C ARG A 268 -10.44 -1.95 3.45
N LYS A 269 -9.56 -2.45 4.33
CA LYS A 269 -8.98 -3.80 4.33
C LYS A 269 -9.72 -4.80 5.25
N LYS A 270 -10.83 -4.39 5.89
CA LYS A 270 -11.60 -5.23 6.83
C LYS A 270 -13.06 -5.38 6.40
N TYR A 271 -13.74 -6.31 7.05
CA TYR A 271 -15.19 -6.40 7.13
C TYR A 271 -15.52 -6.07 8.59
N MET A 272 -16.16 -4.91 8.84
CA MET A 272 -16.55 -4.29 10.13
C MET A 272 -15.59 -4.44 11.35
N LYS A 273 -15.06 -3.31 11.88
CA LYS A 273 -14.40 -3.25 13.21
C LYS A 273 -15.46 -3.48 14.31
N ASN A 274 -15.56 -4.69 14.86
CA ASN A 274 -16.29 -4.94 16.11
C ASN A 274 -15.37 -4.64 17.31
N TRP A 275 -15.86 -3.90 18.31
CA TRP A 275 -15.16 -3.63 19.56
C TRP A 275 -15.72 -4.51 20.68
N ASN A 276 -14.85 -5.21 21.41
CA ASN A 276 -15.17 -5.87 22.67
C ASN A 276 -15.31 -4.78 23.75
N ARG A 277 -16.52 -4.58 24.27
CA ARG A 277 -16.78 -3.66 25.38
C ARG A 277 -16.51 -4.35 26.71
N LEU A 278 -15.30 -4.21 27.25
CA LEU A 278 -14.93 -4.78 28.55
C LEU A 278 -15.60 -4.01 29.70
N LEU A 279 -15.65 -2.68 29.60
CA LEU A 279 -16.29 -1.80 30.59
C LEU A 279 -17.13 -0.73 29.90
N THR A 280 -18.36 -0.49 30.35
CA THR A 280 -19.28 0.50 29.77
C THR A 280 -19.86 1.40 30.86
N GLY A 281 -19.48 2.68 30.86
CA GLY A 281 -20.09 3.73 31.69
C GLY A 281 -20.00 3.51 33.20
N GLN A 282 -18.98 2.79 33.67
CA GLN A 282 -18.85 2.44 35.08
C GLN A 282 -18.55 3.68 35.93
N GLY A 283 -19.36 3.91 36.96
CA GLY A 283 -19.09 4.92 37.96
C GLY A 283 -17.90 4.53 38.84
N VAL A 284 -16.92 5.43 38.93
CA VAL A 284 -15.73 5.35 39.77
C VAL A 284 -15.83 6.43 40.85
N ASP A 285 -15.56 6.06 42.10
CA ASP A 285 -15.58 6.97 43.25
C ASP A 285 -14.35 6.73 44.13
N VAL A 286 -13.32 7.55 43.94
CA VAL A 286 -12.08 7.46 44.73
C VAL A 286 -12.12 8.28 46.02
N ALA A 287 -13.27 8.86 46.38
CA ALA A 287 -13.43 9.56 47.66
C ALA A 287 -13.57 8.58 48.85
N THR A 288 -14.02 7.35 48.60
CA THR A 288 -14.20 6.30 49.62
C THR A 288 -13.00 5.35 49.78
N GLY A 289 -12.02 5.40 48.87
CA GLY A 289 -10.86 4.51 48.82
C GLY A 289 -10.29 4.44 47.40
N PRO A 290 -9.24 3.65 47.14
CA PRO A 290 -8.87 3.29 45.77
C PRO A 290 -9.97 2.44 45.12
N TRP A 291 -10.06 2.50 43.79
CA TRP A 291 -10.94 1.66 42.97
C TRP A 291 -10.09 0.82 42.03
N GLU A 292 -10.50 -0.43 41.82
CA GLU A 292 -9.81 -1.40 40.96
C GLU A 292 -10.85 -2.28 40.26
N ALA A 293 -10.62 -2.62 38.99
CA ALA A 293 -11.46 -3.53 38.21
C ALA A 293 -10.65 -4.23 37.11
N ASP A 294 -10.82 -5.54 37.03
CA ASP A 294 -10.03 -6.43 36.16
C ASP A 294 -10.90 -7.04 35.05
N PHE A 295 -10.32 -7.17 33.85
CA PHE A 295 -11.00 -7.67 32.66
C PHE A 295 -10.08 -8.63 31.89
N TYR A 296 -10.62 -9.69 31.31
CA TYR A 296 -9.82 -10.64 30.53
C TYR A 296 -10.00 -10.43 29.02
N GLU A 297 -8.91 -10.17 28.29
CA GLU A 297 -8.86 -10.28 26.83
C GLU A 297 -7.81 -11.34 26.47
N ARG A 298 -8.29 -12.57 26.26
CA ARG A 298 -7.50 -13.76 25.89
C ARG A 298 -6.52 -14.16 26.98
N SER A 299 -5.21 -13.99 26.76
CA SER A 299 -4.12 -14.39 27.65
C SER A 299 -3.54 -13.22 28.44
N PHE A 300 -4.32 -12.15 28.60
CA PHE A 300 -3.96 -10.93 29.31
C PHE A 300 -5.11 -10.48 30.20
N THR A 301 -4.80 -10.26 31.47
CA THR A 301 -5.64 -9.51 32.41
C THR A 301 -5.36 -8.01 32.21
N VAL A 302 -6.41 -7.23 32.02
CA VAL A 302 -6.39 -5.77 31.88
C VAL A 302 -6.95 -5.17 33.16
N VAL A 303 -6.10 -4.46 33.89
CA VAL A 303 -6.32 -3.97 35.25
C VAL A 303 -6.50 -2.46 35.19
N LEU A 304 -7.71 -1.96 35.51
CA LEU A 304 -7.98 -0.53 35.68
C LEU A 304 -7.90 -0.17 37.15
N ARG A 305 -7.01 0.76 37.51
CA ARG A 305 -6.86 1.28 38.88
C ARG A 305 -7.08 2.79 38.92
N ALA A 306 -7.85 3.26 39.90
CA ALA A 306 -7.98 4.68 40.20
C ALA A 306 -7.71 4.98 41.67
N LYS A 307 -7.00 6.08 41.95
CA LYS A 307 -6.72 6.54 43.32
C LYS A 307 -6.87 8.05 43.45
N ALA A 308 -7.19 8.51 44.66
CA ALA A 308 -7.21 9.94 44.98
C ALA A 308 -5.79 10.53 45.07
N THR A 309 -5.57 11.66 44.41
CA THR A 309 -4.35 12.49 44.52
C THR A 309 -4.65 13.79 45.28
N ALA A 310 -3.65 14.66 45.47
CA ALA A 310 -3.88 15.98 46.06
C ALA A 310 -4.80 16.86 45.19
N GLU A 311 -4.62 16.81 43.86
CA GLU A 311 -5.27 17.70 42.89
C GLU A 311 -6.56 17.11 42.28
N GLY A 312 -6.82 15.81 42.49
CA GLY A 312 -7.98 15.12 41.95
C GLY A 312 -7.84 13.61 42.07
N SER A 313 -7.78 12.93 40.94
CA SER A 313 -7.67 11.48 40.80
C SER A 313 -6.57 11.14 39.79
N GLU A 314 -5.98 9.96 39.95
CA GLU A 314 -5.10 9.31 38.97
C GLU A 314 -5.80 8.03 38.52
N LEU A 315 -5.82 7.79 37.20
CA LEU A 315 -6.35 6.58 36.56
C LEU A 315 -5.22 5.92 35.77
N LEU A 316 -5.03 4.63 36.00
CA LEU A 316 -4.05 3.77 35.33
C LEU A 316 -4.77 2.60 34.64
N CYS A 317 -4.27 2.19 33.48
CA CYS A 317 -4.56 0.88 32.90
C CYS A 317 -3.24 0.11 32.78
N GLU A 318 -3.18 -1.03 33.45
CA GLU A 318 -2.08 -1.98 33.40
C GLU A 318 -2.54 -3.23 32.64
N ILE A 319 -1.65 -3.83 31.86
CA ILE A 319 -1.82 -5.18 31.32
C ILE A 319 -0.93 -6.13 32.10
N VAL A 320 -1.41 -7.35 32.33
CA VAL A 320 -0.67 -8.44 32.97
C VAL A 320 -0.87 -9.69 32.10
N PRO A 321 0.17 -10.28 31.51
CA PRO A 321 0.05 -11.54 30.80
C PRO A 321 -0.20 -12.68 31.79
N ASP A 322 -1.00 -13.66 31.39
CA ASP A 322 -1.17 -14.89 32.16
C ASP A 322 0.13 -15.73 32.13
N GLU A 323 0.42 -16.52 33.17
CA GLU A 323 1.69 -17.26 33.30
C GLU A 323 1.94 -18.29 32.18
N GLU A 324 0.91 -18.70 31.44
CA GLU A 324 0.99 -19.59 30.26
C GLU A 324 1.19 -18.83 28.92
N GLY A 325 1.45 -17.51 28.98
CA GLY A 325 1.45 -16.57 27.85
C GLY A 325 2.56 -16.76 26.80
N HIS A 326 2.46 -17.79 25.95
CA HIS A 326 3.32 -17.99 24.77
C HIS A 326 3.02 -17.03 23.58
N TYR A 327 2.10 -16.07 23.74
CA TYR A 327 1.60 -15.23 22.66
C TYR A 327 1.58 -13.74 23.02
N HIS A 328 1.89 -12.90 22.03
CA HIS A 328 1.72 -11.45 22.09
C HIS A 328 0.44 -11.05 21.36
N LEU A 329 -0.25 -10.01 21.85
CA LEU A 329 -1.47 -9.49 21.23
C LEU A 329 -1.23 -8.14 20.56
N MET A 330 -1.73 -7.99 19.34
CA MET A 330 -1.82 -6.69 18.67
C MET A 330 -3.22 -6.13 18.89
N ILE A 331 -3.33 -5.05 19.68
CA ILE A 331 -4.59 -4.50 20.16
C ILE A 331 -4.86 -3.11 19.54
N ASP A 332 -6.13 -2.81 19.26
CA ASP A 332 -6.61 -1.44 19.38
C ASP A 332 -7.37 -1.33 20.70
N TYR A 333 -7.17 -0.25 21.48
CA TYR A 333 -7.97 0.02 22.66
C TYR A 333 -8.50 1.46 22.65
N GLN A 334 -9.60 1.67 23.36
CA GLN A 334 -10.25 2.95 23.54
C GLN A 334 -10.71 3.05 24.99
N ILE A 335 -10.18 4.04 25.70
CA ILE A 335 -10.59 4.40 27.06
C ILE A 335 -11.41 5.69 26.97
N VAL A 336 -12.55 5.74 27.66
CA VAL A 336 -13.41 6.92 27.71
C VAL A 336 -13.60 7.34 29.17
N VAL A 337 -13.22 8.56 29.52
CA VAL A 337 -13.34 9.14 30.86
C VAL A 337 -14.26 10.35 30.81
N ASP A 338 -15.42 10.29 31.47
CA ASP A 338 -16.47 11.33 31.43
C ASP A 338 -16.78 11.83 30.00
N GLY A 339 -16.84 10.91 29.05
CA GLY A 339 -17.10 11.19 27.63
C GLY A 339 -15.88 11.63 26.81
N LYS A 340 -14.75 11.97 27.45
CA LYS A 340 -13.48 12.22 26.73
C LYS A 340 -12.86 10.90 26.30
N GLU A 341 -12.79 10.69 24.99
CA GLU A 341 -12.19 9.51 24.37
C GLU A 341 -10.66 9.62 24.29
N THR A 342 -9.95 8.50 24.50
CA THR A 342 -8.57 8.29 24.08
C THR A 342 -8.46 6.93 23.41
N THR A 343 -8.22 6.93 22.10
CA THR A 343 -8.07 5.71 21.28
C THR A 343 -6.60 5.51 20.89
N VAL A 344 -6.13 4.27 21.00
CA VAL A 344 -4.79 3.83 20.60
C VAL A 344 -4.93 2.66 19.62
N GLU A 345 -4.29 2.77 18.45
CA GLU A 345 -4.29 1.70 17.44
C GLU A 345 -2.91 1.04 17.29
N ARG A 346 -2.92 -0.30 17.17
CA ARG A 346 -1.72 -1.15 17.10
C ARG A 346 -0.78 -1.00 18.30
N ASP A 347 -1.34 -1.14 19.49
CA ASP A 347 -0.55 -1.36 20.71
C ASP A 347 -0.14 -2.84 20.80
N LEU A 348 1.10 -3.12 21.22
CA LEU A 348 1.65 -4.49 21.22
C LEU A 348 1.85 -5.01 22.65
N TRP A 349 0.96 -5.88 23.09
CA TRP A 349 0.96 -6.45 24.43
C TRP A 349 1.87 -7.68 24.48
N THR A 350 2.91 -7.63 25.32
CA THR A 350 3.98 -8.66 25.39
C THR A 350 4.34 -9.09 26.82
N LYS A 351 4.18 -8.20 27.79
CA LYS A 351 4.66 -8.30 29.17
C LYS A 351 3.74 -7.49 30.09
N GLN A 352 4.00 -7.50 31.40
CA GLN A 352 3.30 -6.60 32.33
C GLN A 352 3.72 -5.14 32.13
N GLU A 353 2.76 -4.23 31.91
CA GLU A 353 3.05 -2.81 31.60
C GLU A 353 1.84 -1.87 31.80
N THR A 354 2.10 -0.63 32.20
CA THR A 354 1.08 0.44 32.30
C THR A 354 0.85 1.10 30.93
N ILE A 355 -0.10 0.58 30.15
CA ILE A 355 -0.41 1.07 28.80
C ILE A 355 -1.11 2.43 28.74
N PHE A 356 -1.77 2.86 29.83
CA PHE A 356 -2.45 4.17 29.91
C PHE A 356 -2.35 4.78 31.31
N HIS A 357 -2.17 6.11 31.34
CA HIS A 357 -2.16 6.90 32.57
C HIS A 357 -2.79 8.28 32.28
N ALA A 358 -3.74 8.70 33.13
CA ALA A 358 -4.34 10.03 33.08
C ALA A 358 -4.64 10.56 34.49
N THR A 359 -4.60 11.88 34.65
CA THR A 359 -5.14 12.58 35.82
C THR A 359 -6.54 13.12 35.53
N HIS A 360 -7.38 13.23 36.56
CA HIS A 360 -8.75 13.72 36.45
C HIS A 360 -9.08 14.65 37.63
N PRO A 361 -9.67 15.84 37.44
CA PRO A 361 -9.87 16.79 38.54
C PRO A 361 -10.93 16.32 39.56
N ALA A 362 -11.91 15.53 39.14
CA ALA A 362 -12.98 15.06 40.01
C ALA A 362 -12.63 13.73 40.71
N LYS A 363 -13.03 13.59 41.98
CA LYS A 363 -12.96 12.35 42.78
C LYS A 363 -13.99 11.29 42.36
N LYS A 364 -15.00 11.69 41.58
CA LYS A 364 -16.02 10.82 40.99
C LYS A 364 -16.08 11.08 39.50
N PHE A 365 -16.12 10.03 38.70
CA PHE A 365 -16.09 10.08 37.24
C PHE A 365 -16.59 8.75 36.67
N THR A 366 -16.81 8.69 35.36
CA THR A 366 -17.21 7.49 34.62
C THR A 366 -16.09 6.98 33.74
N VAL A 367 -15.93 5.66 33.65
CA VAL A 367 -14.93 5.00 32.80
C VAL A 367 -15.59 3.96 31.88
N SER A 368 -15.16 3.93 30.63
CA SER A 368 -15.41 2.82 29.70
C SER A 368 -14.09 2.34 29.10
N LEU A 369 -14.01 1.05 28.79
CA LEU A 369 -12.87 0.40 28.15
C LEU A 369 -13.39 -0.51 27.04
N ASN A 370 -12.99 -0.20 25.81
CA ASN A 370 -13.25 -0.99 24.62
C ASN A 370 -11.92 -1.49 24.06
N VAL A 371 -11.83 -2.77 23.69
CA VAL A 371 -10.65 -3.35 23.04
C VAL A 371 -11.04 -4.07 21.74
N ASN A 372 -10.08 -4.25 20.85
CA ASN A 372 -10.24 -4.99 19.60
C ASN A 372 -8.91 -5.68 19.27
N THR A 373 -8.83 -6.98 19.56
CA THR A 373 -7.67 -7.80 19.17
C THR A 373 -7.58 -7.87 17.65
N ARG A 374 -6.56 -7.21 17.07
CA ARG A 374 -6.27 -7.25 15.63
C ARG A 374 -5.67 -8.59 15.21
N THR A 375 -4.75 -9.13 16.01
CA THR A 375 -4.16 -10.46 15.81
C THR A 375 -3.49 -10.95 17.09
N MET A 376 -3.42 -12.27 17.24
CA MET A 376 -2.56 -12.96 18.21
C MET A 376 -1.32 -13.45 17.46
N MET A 377 -0.14 -13.38 18.05
CA MET A 377 1.14 -13.70 17.39
C MET A 377 2.05 -14.47 18.33
N SER A 378 2.78 -15.46 17.81
CA SER A 378 3.86 -16.13 18.55
C SER A 378 5.18 -15.45 18.20
N PRO A 379 5.97 -14.96 19.18
CA PRO A 379 7.33 -14.50 18.89
C PRO A 379 8.21 -15.69 18.47
N SER A 380 9.07 -15.47 17.50
CA SER A 380 10.15 -16.37 17.10
C SER A 380 11.37 -16.17 17.98
N ASP A 381 11.92 -17.25 18.55
CA ASP A 381 13.29 -17.19 19.06
C ASP A 381 14.25 -16.98 17.88
N LEU A 382 14.91 -15.82 17.88
CA LEU A 382 15.93 -15.45 16.89
C LEU A 382 17.34 -15.84 17.34
N THR A 383 17.53 -16.29 18.58
CA THR A 383 18.85 -16.69 19.13
C THR A 383 19.24 -18.13 18.80
N VAL A 384 18.29 -18.93 18.31
CA VAL A 384 18.45 -20.35 17.98
C VAL A 384 18.31 -20.59 16.46
N PRO A 385 19.22 -21.36 15.82
CA PRO A 385 19.12 -21.69 14.40
C PRO A 385 17.93 -22.62 14.12
N THR A 386 17.30 -22.45 12.96
CA THR A 386 16.22 -23.32 12.45
C THR A 386 16.51 -23.73 11.01
N GLY A 387 15.70 -24.65 10.46
CA GLY A 387 15.83 -25.05 9.05
C GLY A 387 15.63 -23.89 8.05
N MET A 388 14.84 -22.88 8.42
CA MET A 388 14.60 -21.68 7.61
C MET A 388 15.56 -20.53 7.94
N ARG A 389 15.87 -20.33 9.22
CA ARG A 389 16.79 -19.30 9.72
C ARG A 389 18.12 -19.94 10.12
N ASN A 390 19.04 -20.04 9.17
CA ASN A 390 20.31 -20.78 9.32
C ASN A 390 21.58 -19.92 9.11
N PHE A 391 21.43 -18.62 8.88
CA PHE A 391 22.55 -17.68 8.71
C PHE A 391 22.70 -16.82 9.96
N GLN A 392 23.89 -16.81 10.55
CA GLN A 392 24.18 -16.18 11.84
C GLN A 392 24.67 -14.72 11.69
N ILE A 393 23.92 -13.77 12.21
CA ILE A 393 24.37 -12.38 12.40
C ILE A 393 24.94 -12.24 13.80
N SER A 394 26.15 -11.68 13.91
CA SER A 394 26.76 -11.31 15.19
C SER A 394 27.29 -9.87 15.15
N MET A 395 27.54 -9.30 16.31
CA MET A 395 28.21 -8.01 16.46
C MET A 395 29.31 -8.16 17.49
N ASN A 396 30.60 -8.10 17.09
CA ASN A 396 31.77 -8.01 17.98
C ASN A 396 31.60 -8.71 19.35
N ASP A 397 31.43 -10.04 19.30
CA ASP A 397 31.29 -10.95 20.46
C ASP A 397 30.07 -10.74 21.39
N MET A 398 29.04 -10.01 20.92
CA MET A 398 27.71 -9.91 21.54
C MET A 398 26.77 -11.05 21.11
N GLN A 399 25.54 -11.04 21.65
CA GLN A 399 24.44 -11.94 21.28
C GLN A 399 24.30 -12.09 19.76
N ALA A 400 24.28 -13.34 19.30
CA ALA A 400 24.04 -13.68 17.90
C ALA A 400 22.55 -13.93 17.61
N TYR A 401 22.17 -13.68 16.36
CA TYR A 401 20.82 -13.90 15.84
C TYR A 401 20.87 -14.74 14.56
N PHE A 402 19.87 -15.58 14.32
CA PHE A 402 19.75 -16.43 13.14
C PHE A 402 18.58 -15.94 12.28
N VAL A 403 18.89 -15.68 11.00
CA VAL A 403 17.96 -15.06 10.03
C VAL A 403 17.87 -15.88 8.73
N ASN A 404 16.91 -15.53 7.88
CA ASN A 404 16.91 -15.90 6.46
C ASN A 404 17.27 -14.66 5.61
N PRO A 405 18.51 -14.54 5.10
CA PRO A 405 18.93 -13.42 4.25
C PRO A 405 18.14 -13.30 2.95
N ILE A 406 17.57 -14.40 2.42
CA ILE A 406 16.80 -14.38 1.18
C ILE A 406 15.49 -13.60 1.38
N GLU A 407 14.73 -13.94 2.42
CA GLU A 407 13.50 -13.25 2.84
C GLU A 407 13.79 -11.78 3.22
N LEU A 408 14.83 -11.54 4.04
CA LEU A 408 15.18 -10.18 4.45
C LEU A 408 15.55 -9.28 3.25
N ALA A 409 16.23 -9.80 2.23
CA ALA A 409 16.56 -9.03 1.05
C ALA A 409 15.33 -8.54 0.25
N GLU A 410 14.14 -9.14 0.42
CA GLU A 410 12.89 -8.67 -0.18
C GLU A 410 12.39 -7.38 0.47
N LEU A 411 12.74 -7.15 1.75
CA LEU A 411 12.52 -5.88 2.46
C LEU A 411 13.49 -4.77 2.01
N GLY A 412 14.53 -5.14 1.25
CA GLY A 412 15.50 -4.24 0.64
C GLY A 412 16.57 -3.71 1.61
N GLY A 413 17.29 -2.69 1.14
CA GLY A 413 18.42 -2.09 1.86
C GLY A 413 19.74 -2.84 1.71
N ALA A 414 20.86 -2.11 1.78
CA ALA A 414 22.18 -2.64 1.42
C ALA A 414 22.66 -3.79 2.32
N VAL A 415 22.37 -3.71 3.63
CA VAL A 415 22.76 -4.71 4.64
C VAL A 415 22.17 -6.08 4.32
N PHE A 416 20.87 -6.17 4.03
CA PHE A 416 20.21 -7.44 3.75
C PHE A 416 20.62 -8.03 2.39
N GLN A 417 20.98 -7.21 1.40
CA GLN A 417 21.56 -7.71 0.14
C GLN A 417 22.99 -8.26 0.36
N ASP A 418 23.83 -7.59 1.15
CA ASP A 418 25.17 -8.10 1.51
C ASP A 418 25.10 -9.45 2.26
N TRP A 419 24.19 -9.59 3.22
CA TRP A 419 23.97 -10.87 3.92
C TRP A 419 23.52 -11.99 2.95
N LYS A 420 22.63 -11.67 2.00
CA LYS A 420 22.20 -12.60 0.94
C LYS A 420 23.32 -12.97 -0.02
N GLU A 421 24.16 -12.01 -0.39
CA GLU A 421 25.35 -12.26 -1.21
C GLU A 421 26.36 -13.16 -0.51
N LYS A 422 26.60 -12.96 0.80
CA LYS A 422 27.46 -13.83 1.63
C LYS A 422 26.90 -15.25 1.69
N GLN A 423 25.61 -15.41 1.97
CA GLN A 423 24.95 -16.71 1.94
C GLN A 423 25.05 -17.40 0.56
N ALA A 424 24.90 -16.64 -0.53
CA ALA A 424 25.06 -17.15 -1.90
C ALA A 424 26.50 -17.53 -2.27
N LYS A 425 27.51 -16.93 -1.60
CA LYS A 425 28.94 -17.31 -1.71
C LYS A 425 29.28 -18.54 -0.85
N GLY A 426 28.35 -19.01 -0.01
CA GLY A 426 28.51 -20.19 0.84
C GLY A 426 28.81 -19.87 2.31
N ASP A 427 28.87 -18.59 2.69
CA ASP A 427 29.03 -18.18 4.08
C ASP A 427 27.82 -18.58 4.92
N LYS A 428 28.05 -18.85 6.21
CA LYS A 428 27.00 -19.17 7.20
C LYS A 428 26.78 -18.07 8.23
N SER A 429 27.53 -16.98 8.14
CA SER A 429 27.49 -15.89 9.11
C SER A 429 27.96 -14.57 8.52
N ALA A 430 27.53 -13.47 9.13
CA ALA A 430 28.08 -12.14 8.92
C ALA A 430 28.28 -11.43 10.27
N ILE A 431 29.36 -10.65 10.38
CA ILE A 431 29.51 -9.67 11.47
C ILE A 431 28.90 -8.36 10.97
N GLU A 432 27.93 -7.83 11.72
CA GLU A 432 27.30 -6.54 11.43
C GLU A 432 28.02 -5.41 12.17
N LEU A 433 28.30 -4.32 11.44
CA LEU A 433 29.13 -3.20 11.90
C LEU A 433 28.57 -1.82 11.49
N SER A 434 27.51 -1.77 10.67
CA SER A 434 26.91 -0.53 10.18
C SER A 434 25.86 0.07 11.12
N MET A 435 25.60 -0.58 12.25
CA MET A 435 24.62 -0.17 13.26
C MET A 435 25.01 -0.67 14.64
N ASP A 436 24.44 -0.09 15.70
CA ASP A 436 24.61 -0.55 17.07
C ASP A 436 23.66 -1.72 17.41
N SER A 437 23.83 -2.31 18.60
CA SER A 437 23.08 -3.50 19.02
C SER A 437 21.57 -3.26 19.23
N ARG A 438 21.17 -2.04 19.64
CA ARG A 438 19.75 -1.67 19.77
C ARG A 438 19.14 -1.51 18.37
N SER A 439 19.78 -0.74 17.49
CA SER A 439 19.36 -0.61 16.09
C SER A 439 19.16 -1.98 15.42
N LEU A 440 20.12 -2.90 15.60
CA LEU A 440 20.02 -4.26 15.06
C LEU A 440 18.86 -5.04 15.67
N LYS A 441 18.69 -4.97 17.01
CA LYS A 441 17.59 -5.65 17.72
C LYS A 441 16.23 -5.14 17.25
N THR A 442 16.00 -3.83 17.21
CA THR A 442 14.72 -3.26 16.75
C THR A 442 14.45 -3.60 15.28
N LEU A 443 15.46 -3.58 14.40
CA LEU A 443 15.29 -3.94 12.99
C LEU A 443 14.94 -5.43 12.82
N LEU A 444 15.63 -6.32 13.53
CA LEU A 444 15.33 -7.76 13.49
C LEU A 444 14.01 -8.09 14.19
N ASP A 445 13.62 -7.40 15.26
CA ASP A 445 12.32 -7.56 15.89
C ASP A 445 11.19 -7.15 14.94
N ALA A 446 11.33 -5.99 14.29
CA ALA A 446 10.34 -5.51 13.34
C ALA A 446 10.24 -6.41 12.10
N CYS A 447 11.34 -6.99 11.59
CA CYS A 447 11.34 -7.77 10.35
C CYS A 447 11.14 -9.28 10.55
N CYS A 448 11.70 -9.88 11.60
CA CYS A 448 11.81 -11.34 11.77
C CYS A 448 10.93 -11.92 12.87
N LEU A 449 10.68 -11.20 13.97
CA LEU A 449 10.13 -11.78 15.21
C LEU A 449 8.77 -12.45 15.02
N TYR A 450 7.96 -11.98 14.07
CA TYR A 450 6.63 -12.52 13.75
C TYR A 450 6.53 -13.01 12.30
N ASN A 451 7.68 -13.27 11.65
CA ASN A 451 7.83 -13.64 10.24
C ASN A 451 7.11 -12.67 9.25
N ASN A 452 6.85 -11.43 9.67
CA ASN A 452 6.21 -10.36 8.92
C ASN A 452 6.69 -9.01 9.47
N LEU A 453 6.71 -7.98 8.64
CA LEU A 453 7.07 -6.62 9.06
C LEU A 453 6.04 -6.04 10.04
N LEU A 454 6.38 -5.98 11.33
CA LEU A 454 5.51 -5.46 12.37
C LEU A 454 5.86 -4.01 12.75
N ILE A 455 4.99 -3.09 12.33
CA ILE A 455 4.99 -1.70 12.80
C ILE A 455 3.87 -1.52 13.82
N HIS A 456 4.24 -1.09 15.02
CA HIS A 456 3.36 -0.94 16.18
C HIS A 456 3.69 0.34 16.96
N ARG A 457 2.83 0.66 17.93
CA ARG A 457 3.15 1.57 19.02
C ARG A 457 3.39 0.74 20.29
N HIS A 458 4.09 1.36 21.22
CA HIS A 458 4.38 0.87 22.55
C HIS A 458 4.23 2.08 23.47
N VAL A 459 3.48 1.92 24.54
CA VAL A 459 3.09 3.00 25.46
C VAL A 459 3.37 2.49 26.88
N PRO A 460 4.10 3.25 27.74
CA PRO A 460 4.25 4.70 27.72
C PRO A 460 5.70 5.22 27.57
N LEU A 461 6.01 5.82 26.41
CA LEU A 461 7.22 6.63 26.12
C LEU A 461 8.59 5.89 26.17
N PRO A 462 9.63 6.40 25.48
CA PRO A 462 9.62 7.01 24.16
C PRO A 462 9.88 5.98 23.03
N GLU A 463 10.03 4.69 23.35
CA GLU A 463 10.51 3.64 22.44
C GLU A 463 9.42 3.14 21.46
N ARG A 464 8.98 4.04 20.58
CA ARG A 464 8.13 3.70 19.42
C ARG A 464 8.96 2.97 18.37
N ASN A 465 8.66 1.69 18.15
CA ASN A 465 9.24 0.91 17.04
C ASN A 465 9.02 1.61 15.68
N LEU A 466 7.92 2.35 15.51
CA LEU A 466 7.68 3.22 14.36
C LEU A 466 8.88 4.12 14.03
N ASP A 467 9.29 4.97 14.97
CA ASP A 467 10.22 6.08 14.68
C ASP A 467 11.65 5.56 14.47
N GLU A 468 12.06 4.52 15.22
CA GLU A 468 13.35 3.84 15.03
C GLU A 468 13.38 3.02 13.72
N VAL A 469 12.35 2.22 13.42
CA VAL A 469 12.28 1.44 12.16
C VAL A 469 12.22 2.36 10.94
N LEU A 470 11.50 3.48 11.01
CA LEU A 470 11.42 4.45 9.90
C LEU A 470 12.81 5.11 9.69
N THR A 471 13.47 5.55 10.77
CA THR A 471 14.84 6.09 10.71
C THR A 471 15.84 5.09 10.14
N LEU A 472 15.80 3.83 10.59
CA LEU A 472 16.65 2.76 10.08
C LEU A 472 16.35 2.42 8.62
N ALA A 473 15.07 2.32 8.24
CA ALA A 473 14.66 2.06 6.87
C ALA A 473 15.09 3.18 5.91
N ALA A 474 15.04 4.44 6.35
CA ALA A 474 15.56 5.58 5.59
C ALA A 474 17.08 5.51 5.45
N ARG A 475 17.81 5.32 6.55
CA ARG A 475 19.28 5.21 6.60
C ARG A 475 19.82 4.06 5.75
N LEU A 476 19.15 2.91 5.78
CA LEU A 476 19.52 1.69 5.06
C LEU A 476 18.94 1.60 3.64
N LYS A 477 18.11 2.58 3.22
CA LYS A 477 17.44 2.67 1.90
C LYS A 477 16.44 1.53 1.61
N MET A 478 15.68 1.13 2.62
CA MET A 478 14.71 0.03 2.58
C MET A 478 13.34 0.49 2.05
N ALA A 479 13.25 0.78 0.75
CA ALA A 479 12.01 1.27 0.13
C ALA A 479 10.74 0.41 0.37
N PRO A 480 10.81 -0.95 0.39
CA PRO A 480 9.67 -1.78 0.79
C PRO A 480 9.19 -1.53 2.23
N VAL A 481 10.10 -1.38 3.19
CA VAL A 481 9.78 -1.04 4.59
C VAL A 481 9.19 0.37 4.67
N LEU A 482 9.80 1.36 4.01
CA LEU A 482 9.28 2.74 3.98
C LEU A 482 7.85 2.82 3.43
N ARG A 483 7.52 2.13 2.34
CA ARG A 483 6.15 2.06 1.79
C ARG A 483 5.16 1.38 2.74
N SER A 484 5.63 0.42 3.52
CA SER A 484 4.82 -0.29 4.52
C SER A 484 4.54 0.59 5.75
N VAL A 485 5.55 1.34 6.21
CA VAL A 485 5.42 2.35 7.26
C VAL A 485 4.53 3.51 6.80
N GLU A 486 4.74 4.05 5.60
CA GLU A 486 3.85 5.07 4.99
C GLU A 486 2.40 4.59 4.99
N THR A 487 2.16 3.34 4.56
CA THR A 487 0.82 2.75 4.53
C THR A 487 0.22 2.55 5.93
N PHE A 488 1.04 2.32 6.96
CA PHE A 488 0.58 2.34 8.36
C PHE A 488 0.22 3.76 8.84
N ILE A 489 1.04 4.78 8.54
CA ILE A 489 0.77 6.17 8.92
C ILE A 489 -0.48 6.69 8.20
N LEU A 490 -0.69 6.30 6.94
CA LEU A 490 -1.93 6.52 6.19
C LEU A 490 -3.14 5.87 6.87
N ASP A 491 -3.09 4.54 7.09
CA ASP A 491 -4.20 3.75 7.65
C ASP A 491 -4.57 4.13 9.11
N SER A 492 -3.67 4.80 9.84
CA SER A 492 -3.83 5.19 11.26
C SER A 492 -4.79 6.37 11.45
N GLU A 493 -5.78 6.20 12.31
CA GLU A 493 -6.79 7.22 12.67
C GLU A 493 -6.30 8.12 13.83
N THR A 494 -5.20 7.74 14.47
CA THR A 494 -4.71 8.27 15.76
C THR A 494 -3.33 8.94 15.66
N ILE A 495 -2.82 9.17 14.45
CA ILE A 495 -1.65 10.04 14.21
C ILE A 495 -2.19 11.36 13.65
N HIS A 496 -1.94 12.47 14.35
CA HIS A 496 -2.45 13.78 13.99
C HIS A 496 -2.03 14.21 12.57
N PRO A 497 -2.90 14.84 11.74
CA PRO A 497 -2.57 15.27 10.39
C PRO A 497 -1.26 16.06 10.25
N ILE A 498 -0.93 16.94 11.20
CA ILE A 498 0.34 17.69 11.19
C ILE A 498 1.54 16.76 11.40
N ARG A 499 1.51 15.83 12.38
CA ARG A 499 2.55 14.79 12.53
C ARG A 499 2.67 13.92 11.26
N LYS A 500 1.57 13.64 10.55
CA LYS A 500 1.62 12.96 9.23
C LYS A 500 2.37 13.79 8.17
N LEU A 501 2.19 15.12 8.15
CA LEU A 501 2.94 16.01 7.26
C LEU A 501 4.43 16.10 7.64
N GLU A 502 4.78 16.06 8.93
CA GLU A 502 6.18 15.99 9.38
C GLU A 502 6.87 14.71 8.90
N TYR A 503 6.29 13.54 9.14
CA TYR A 503 6.83 12.27 8.61
C TYR A 503 6.97 12.30 7.08
N ALA A 504 5.99 12.87 6.37
CA ALA A 504 6.05 13.02 4.92
C ALA A 504 7.17 13.96 4.46
N ALA A 505 7.37 15.05 5.18
CA ALA A 505 8.39 16.06 4.92
C ALA A 505 9.81 15.56 5.20
N GLU A 506 10.03 14.86 6.31
CA GLU A 506 11.32 14.32 6.72
C GLU A 506 11.73 13.17 5.78
N PHE A 507 10.87 12.16 5.65
CA PHE A 507 11.17 10.90 4.95
C PHE A 507 10.72 10.85 3.48
N ARG A 508 10.32 11.99 2.92
CA ARG A 508 9.95 12.19 1.50
C ARG A 508 8.76 11.33 1.03
N MET A 509 7.78 11.09 1.90
CA MET A 509 6.58 10.32 1.57
C MET A 509 5.52 11.22 0.91
N SER A 510 5.64 11.46 -0.40
CA SER A 510 4.74 12.35 -1.15
C SER A 510 3.28 11.90 -1.06
N ARG A 511 3.00 10.61 -1.30
CA ARG A 511 1.66 10.01 -1.20
C ARG A 511 1.02 10.21 0.18
N LEU A 512 1.81 10.23 1.27
CA LEU A 512 1.33 10.62 2.60
C LEU A 512 0.93 12.10 2.67
N ALA A 513 1.78 13.02 2.18
CA ALA A 513 1.44 14.45 2.13
C ALA A 513 0.18 14.72 1.28
N ASP A 514 0.10 14.14 0.09
CA ASP A 514 -1.03 14.30 -0.83
C ASP A 514 -2.33 13.74 -0.26
N SER A 515 -2.25 12.65 0.51
CA SER A 515 -3.40 12.05 1.18
C SER A 515 -3.86 12.85 2.39
N VAL A 516 -2.97 13.57 3.07
CA VAL A 516 -3.34 14.49 4.15
C VAL A 516 -3.98 15.75 3.57
N GLN A 517 -3.34 16.40 2.59
CA GLN A 517 -3.86 17.62 1.97
C GLN A 517 -5.27 17.43 1.38
N ARG A 518 -5.51 16.33 0.65
CA ARG A 518 -6.84 15.98 0.11
C ARG A 518 -7.89 15.59 1.17
N GLY A 519 -7.50 15.45 2.44
CA GLY A 519 -8.43 15.22 3.55
C GLY A 519 -9.16 16.48 4.04
N PHE A 520 -8.65 17.67 3.70
CA PHE A 520 -9.23 18.97 4.07
C PHE A 520 -9.98 19.59 2.90
N ARG A 521 -10.99 20.42 3.16
CA ARG A 521 -11.82 21.04 2.10
C ARG A 521 -11.15 22.29 1.54
N SER A 522 -10.39 22.99 2.37
CA SER A 522 -9.58 24.13 1.98
C SER A 522 -8.23 24.17 2.72
N ARG A 523 -7.33 25.03 2.25
CA ARG A 523 -6.07 25.32 2.97
C ARG A 523 -6.30 25.97 4.33
N ILE A 524 -7.42 26.68 4.52
CA ILE A 524 -7.76 27.35 5.78
C ILE A 524 -8.03 26.30 6.86
N ASP A 525 -8.84 25.28 6.57
CA ASP A 525 -9.12 24.16 7.46
C ASP A 525 -7.83 23.49 7.98
N LEU A 526 -6.81 23.39 7.12
CA LEU A 526 -5.52 22.78 7.44
C LEU A 526 -4.58 23.73 8.22
N LEU A 527 -4.71 25.05 8.02
CA LEU A 527 -4.05 26.06 8.85
C LEU A 527 -4.66 26.13 10.25
N ASP A 528 -5.98 26.04 10.38
CA ASP A 528 -6.67 25.95 11.66
C ASP A 528 -6.27 24.68 12.42
N CYS A 529 -6.15 23.55 11.69
CA CYS A 529 -5.60 22.30 12.23
C CYS A 529 -4.13 22.43 12.69
N LEU A 530 -3.31 23.27 12.05
CA LEU A 530 -1.97 23.60 12.53
C LEU A 530 -2.01 24.46 13.80
N HIS A 531 -2.86 25.49 13.85
CA HIS A 531 -3.00 26.37 15.02
C HIS A 531 -3.49 25.60 16.26
N GLU A 532 -4.51 24.75 16.10
CA GLU A 532 -5.01 23.87 17.16
C GLU A 532 -3.91 22.92 17.66
N PHE A 533 -3.18 22.30 16.74
CA PHE A 533 -2.08 21.38 17.05
C PHE A 533 -0.93 22.04 17.83
N MET A 534 -0.44 23.19 17.37
CA MET A 534 0.63 23.93 18.05
C MET A 534 0.19 24.36 19.45
N ARG A 535 -1.06 24.83 19.59
CA ARG A 535 -1.69 25.19 20.88
C ARG A 535 -1.77 24.00 21.84
N GLU A 536 -2.10 22.80 21.35
CA GLU A 536 -2.17 21.59 22.18
C GLU A 536 -0.81 21.05 22.62
N ASN A 537 0.22 21.17 21.76
CA ASN A 537 1.58 20.70 22.07
C ASN A 537 2.44 21.78 22.78
N ASN A 538 1.93 23.01 22.93
CA ASN A 538 2.69 24.20 23.35
C ASN A 538 3.93 24.43 22.47
N GLU A 539 3.78 24.21 21.16
CA GLU A 539 4.81 24.42 20.14
C GLU A 539 4.66 25.82 19.50
N SER A 540 5.76 26.38 19.00
CA SER A 540 5.77 27.65 18.26
C SER A 540 6.14 27.45 16.79
N LEU A 541 5.81 28.44 15.94
CA LEU A 541 5.95 28.32 14.48
C LEU A 541 7.41 28.09 14.02
N ASP A 542 8.39 28.56 14.79
CA ASP A 542 9.83 28.34 14.59
C ASP A 542 10.30 26.91 14.93
N GLN A 543 9.50 26.15 15.67
CA GLN A 543 9.74 24.74 16.01
C GLN A 543 9.11 23.79 14.97
N MET A 544 8.17 24.28 14.16
CA MET A 544 7.47 23.51 13.13
C MET A 544 8.39 23.18 11.95
N HIS A 545 8.34 21.93 11.46
CA HIS A 545 9.27 21.47 10.43
C HIS A 545 9.17 22.33 9.14
N PRO A 546 10.27 22.90 8.59
CA PRO A 546 10.20 23.93 7.54
C PRO A 546 9.44 23.55 6.26
N LYS A 547 9.46 22.28 5.83
CA LYS A 547 8.67 21.85 4.66
C LYS A 547 7.17 21.75 4.96
N VAL A 548 6.74 21.61 6.21
CA VAL A 548 5.32 21.67 6.59
C VAL A 548 4.84 23.11 6.43
N LEU A 549 5.63 24.09 6.88
CA LEU A 549 5.38 25.50 6.60
C LEU A 549 5.35 25.77 5.07
N GLN A 550 6.26 25.18 4.30
CA GLN A 550 6.27 25.29 2.83
C GLN A 550 5.01 24.68 2.17
N ILE A 551 4.56 23.50 2.60
CA ILE A 551 3.31 22.85 2.15
C ILE A 551 2.10 23.76 2.38
N LEU A 552 2.10 24.49 3.50
CA LEU A 552 1.06 25.44 3.88
C LEU A 552 1.24 26.84 3.24
N ASN A 553 2.34 27.04 2.50
CA ASN A 553 2.77 28.32 1.91
C ASN A 553 2.97 29.44 2.96
N ILE A 554 3.41 29.07 4.17
CA ILE A 554 3.78 29.98 5.25
C ILE A 554 5.24 30.42 5.04
N GLY A 555 5.44 31.62 4.51
CA GLY A 555 6.76 32.25 4.35
C GLY A 555 7.16 33.10 5.54
N ALA A 556 8.41 33.56 5.59
CA ALA A 556 8.98 34.38 6.67
C ALA A 556 8.32 35.77 6.87
N SER A 557 7.41 36.17 5.98
CA SER A 557 6.60 37.39 6.07
C SER A 557 5.16 37.15 6.55
N SER A 558 4.81 35.91 6.93
CA SER A 558 3.46 35.54 7.37
C SER A 558 3.24 35.98 8.82
N ILE A 559 2.21 36.80 9.06
CA ILE A 559 1.81 37.23 10.40
C ILE A 559 0.69 36.30 10.89
N VAL A 560 0.95 35.56 11.98
CA VAL A 560 -0.11 34.89 12.74
C VAL A 560 -0.81 35.96 13.57
N ILE A 561 -2.10 36.18 13.30
CA ILE A 561 -2.98 36.99 14.14
C ILE A 561 -3.66 36.02 15.11
N GLY A 562 -3.36 36.17 16.40
CA GLY A 562 -3.98 35.38 17.50
C GLY A 562 -5.19 36.06 18.12
#